data_AF-A0A5C6ZVE0-F1
#
_entry.id   AF-A0A5C6ZVE0-F1
#
_cell.length_a   1.000
_cell.length_b   1.000
_cell.length_c   1.000
_cell.angle_alpha   90.00
_cell.angle_beta   90.00
_cell.angle_gamma   90.00
#
_symmetry.space_group_name_H-M   'P 1'
#
loop_
_entity.id
_entity.type
_entity.pdbx_description
1 polymer ?
#
loop_
_entity_poly.entity_id
_entity_poly.type
_entity_poly.pdbx_seq_one_letter_code
_entity_poly.pdbx_strand_id
1 'polypeptide(L)'
;MKKIVIVFTFLFLLGQQVVIACEVCKKNQPEVLQNVTHGAGPSGTLDYIIIWSAVIIVGATLFFSLKYLISPKENNPGHIKNIVKNEGF
;
A
#
# COMPACT_ATOMS: atom_id res chain seq x y z
N MET A 1 25.55 -12.24 8.52
CA MET A 1 24.57 -11.14 8.54
C MET A 1 24.97 -9.96 7.65
N LYS A 2 26.14 -9.32 7.81
CA LYS A 2 26.57 -8.18 6.97
C LYS A 2 26.50 -8.43 5.44
N LYS A 3 26.95 -9.61 4.97
CA LYS A 3 26.89 -9.98 3.55
C LYS A 3 25.46 -10.10 3.01
N ILE A 4 24.53 -10.56 3.84
CA ILE A 4 23.10 -10.68 3.49
C ILE A 4 22.49 -9.29 3.36
N VAL A 5 22.76 -8.40 4.33
CA VAL A 5 22.28 -7.00 4.26
C VAL A 5 22.79 -6.32 3.00
N ILE A 6 24.08 -6.47 2.66
CA ILE A 6 24.67 -5.89 1.44
C ILE A 6 23.95 -6.42 0.18
N VAL A 7 23.70 -7.72 0.10
CA VAL A 7 22.98 -8.33 -1.03
C VAL A 7 21.56 -7.78 -1.15
N PHE A 8 20.83 -7.66 -0.04
CA PHE A 8 19.48 -7.09 -0.04
C PHE A 8 19.47 -5.60 -0.41
N THR A 9 20.43 -4.82 0.09
CA THR A 9 20.60 -3.40 -0.29
C THR A 9 20.90 -3.27 -1.78
N PHE A 10 21.74 -4.15 -2.33
CA PHE A 10 22.07 -4.14 -3.75
C PHE A 10 20.88 -4.50 -4.63
N LEU A 11 20.11 -5.54 -4.25
CA LEU A 11 18.86 -5.91 -4.92
C LEU A 11 17.81 -4.77 -4.88
N PHE A 12 17.70 -4.07 -3.75
CA PHE A 12 16.78 -2.93 -3.61
C PHE A 12 17.15 -1.76 -4.52
N LEU A 13 18.45 -1.47 -4.67
CA LEU A 13 18.95 -0.42 -5.55
C LEU A 13 18.74 -0.77 -7.03
N LEU A 14 18.92 -2.04 -7.41
CA LEU A 14 18.64 -2.53 -8.77
C LEU A 14 17.15 -2.51 -9.13
N GLY A 15 16.27 -2.55 -8.12
CA GLY A 15 14.81 -2.48 -8.31
C GLY A 15 14.26 -1.07 -8.52
N GLN A 16 15.07 -0.02 -8.37
CA GLN A 16 14.61 1.36 -8.55
C GLN A 16 14.37 1.65 -10.04
N GLN A 17 13.10 1.65 -10.45
CA GLN A 17 12.70 2.15 -11.76
C GLN A 17 12.70 3.69 -11.73
N VAL A 18 13.19 4.32 -12.79
CA VAL A 18 13.18 5.80 -12.93
C VAL A 18 11.74 6.27 -12.87
N VAL A 19 11.41 7.15 -11.92
CA VAL A 19 10.02 7.61 -11.63
C VAL A 19 9.56 8.77 -12.53
N ILE A 20 10.44 9.25 -13.42
CA ILE A 20 10.16 10.39 -14.30
C ILE A 20 9.37 9.93 -15.53
N ALA A 21 8.20 10.53 -15.74
CA ALA A 21 7.36 10.27 -16.91
C ALA A 21 8.00 10.78 -18.21
N CYS A 22 7.96 9.97 -19.27
CA CYS A 22 8.23 10.43 -20.65
C CYS A 22 7.04 11.22 -21.20
N GLU A 23 7.20 11.87 -22.36
CA GLU A 23 6.16 12.81 -22.84
C GLU A 23 4.86 12.11 -23.24
N VAL A 24 4.96 10.84 -23.64
CA VAL A 24 3.78 9.98 -23.88
C VAL A 24 3.05 9.70 -22.57
N CYS A 25 3.78 9.38 -21.50
CA CYS A 25 3.19 9.15 -20.18
C CYS A 25 2.53 10.42 -19.64
N LYS A 26 3.19 11.59 -19.75
CA LYS A 26 2.61 12.89 -19.34
C LYS A 26 1.28 13.17 -20.03
N LYS A 27 1.21 12.92 -21.35
CA LYS A 27 -0.01 13.16 -22.13
C LYS A 27 -1.15 12.21 -21.78
N ASN A 28 -0.83 10.97 -21.41
CA ASN A 28 -1.81 9.92 -21.15
C ASN A 28 -2.22 9.81 -19.68
N GLN A 29 -1.60 10.58 -18.78
CA GLN A 29 -1.90 10.55 -17.35
C GLN A 29 -2.81 11.71 -16.92
N PRO A 30 -3.63 11.51 -15.87
CA PRO A 30 -4.40 12.59 -15.24
C PRO A 30 -3.49 13.73 -14.81
N GLU A 31 -4.00 14.97 -14.78
CA GLU A 31 -3.23 16.18 -14.47
C GLU A 31 -2.36 16.07 -13.21
N VAL A 32 -2.91 15.47 -12.15
CA VAL A 32 -2.23 15.26 -10.86
C VAL A 32 -1.06 14.27 -10.95
N LEU A 33 -1.05 13.39 -11.95
CA LEU A 33 -0.10 12.28 -12.07
C LEU A 33 0.87 12.43 -13.24
N GLN A 34 0.76 13.44 -14.10
CA GLN A 34 1.50 13.54 -15.37
C GLN A 34 3.01 13.33 -15.25
N ASN A 35 3.63 13.76 -14.15
CA ASN A 35 5.08 13.65 -13.96
C ASN A 35 5.54 12.32 -13.33
N VAL A 36 4.62 11.40 -13.03
CA VAL A 36 4.90 10.15 -12.33
C VAL A 36 4.75 9.00 -13.30
N THR A 37 5.84 8.38 -13.75
CA THR A 37 5.69 7.14 -14.51
C THR A 37 5.15 6.03 -13.61
N HIS A 38 4.04 5.42 -14.03
CA HIS A 38 3.60 4.14 -13.51
C HIS A 38 3.99 3.04 -14.50
N GLY A 39 4.24 1.84 -14.00
CA GLY A 39 4.46 0.66 -14.84
C GLY A 39 3.26 0.38 -15.76
N ALA A 40 3.40 -0.61 -16.64
CA ALA A 40 2.30 -1.00 -17.51
C ALA A 40 1.03 -1.29 -16.70
N GLY A 41 -0.05 -0.65 -17.10
CA GLY A 41 -1.38 -0.91 -16.53
C GLY A 41 -1.90 -2.30 -16.93
N PRO A 42 -3.09 -2.65 -16.45
CA PRO A 42 -3.72 -3.94 -16.72
C PRO A 42 -3.97 -4.06 -18.23
N SER A 43 -3.53 -5.16 -18.83
CA SER A 43 -3.54 -5.35 -20.28
C SER A 43 -4.82 -6.04 -20.77
N GLY A 44 -5.44 -6.85 -19.92
CA GLY A 44 -6.64 -7.63 -20.26
C GLY A 44 -7.66 -7.74 -19.12
N THR A 45 -8.82 -8.33 -19.44
CA THR A 45 -9.95 -8.46 -18.51
C THR A 45 -9.58 -9.20 -17.23
N LEU A 46 -8.74 -10.25 -17.31
CA LEU A 46 -8.29 -10.99 -16.14
C LEU A 46 -7.45 -10.11 -15.20
N ASP A 47 -6.59 -9.26 -15.73
CA ASP A 47 -5.76 -8.34 -14.93
C ASP A 47 -6.65 -7.38 -14.12
N TYR A 48 -7.71 -6.86 -14.76
CA TYR A 48 -8.69 -6.01 -14.09
C TYR A 48 -9.47 -6.75 -13.00
N ILE A 49 -9.87 -8.01 -13.23
CA ILE A 49 -10.54 -8.83 -12.21
C ILE A 49 -9.64 -9.01 -10.99
N ILE A 50 -8.36 -9.33 -11.20
CA ILE A 50 -7.39 -9.51 -10.12
C ILE A 50 -7.25 -8.22 -9.33
N ILE A 51 -7.06 -7.08 -10.00
CA ILE A 51 -6.88 -5.79 -9.34
C ILE A 51 -8.11 -5.40 -8.54
N TRP A 52 -9.31 -5.54 -9.10
CA TRP A 52 -10.55 -5.24 -8.37
C TRP A 52 -10.76 -6.17 -7.19
N SER A 53 -10.38 -7.44 -7.29
CA SER A 53 -10.40 -8.35 -6.15
C SER A 53 -9.47 -7.88 -5.03
N ALA A 54 -8.27 -7.41 -5.37
CA ALA A 54 -7.30 -6.88 -4.41
C ALA A 54 -7.81 -5.58 -3.75
N VAL A 55 -8.40 -4.67 -4.53
CA VAL A 55 -9.02 -3.44 -4.01
C VAL A 55 -10.11 -3.77 -2.98
N ILE A 56 -10.97 -4.76 -3.26
CA ILE A 56 -12.02 -5.19 -2.32
C ILE A 56 -11.41 -5.77 -1.05
N ILE A 57 -10.43 -6.65 -1.17
CA ILE A 57 -9.78 -7.28 0.00
C ILE A 57 -9.10 -6.23 0.86
N VAL A 58 -8.31 -5.34 0.28
CA VAL A 58 -7.61 -4.26 1.00
C VAL A 58 -8.61 -3.28 1.61
N GLY A 59 -9.67 -2.92 0.89
CA GLY A 59 -10.73 -2.06 1.42
C GLY A 59 -11.43 -2.69 2.63
N ALA A 60 -11.73 -3.98 2.57
CA ALA A 60 -12.33 -4.72 3.68
C ALA A 60 -11.37 -4.81 4.88
N THR A 61 -10.10 -5.16 4.67
CA THR A 61 -9.12 -5.27 5.75
C THR A 61 -8.86 -3.92 6.41
N LEU A 62 -8.76 -2.84 5.63
CA LEU A 62 -8.64 -1.48 6.16
C LEU A 62 -9.87 -1.09 6.98
N PHE A 63 -11.07 -1.34 6.44
CA PHE A 63 -12.31 -1.07 7.16
C PHE A 63 -12.36 -1.80 8.51
N PHE A 64 -12.05 -3.10 8.55
CA PHE A 64 -12.03 -3.87 9.79
C PHE A 64 -10.92 -3.42 10.74
N SER A 65 -9.73 -3.11 10.22
CA SER A 65 -8.62 -2.56 11.00
C SER A 65 -9.05 -1.29 11.73
N LEU A 66 -9.63 -0.32 11.00
CA LEU A 66 -10.14 0.91 11.59
C LEU A 66 -11.29 0.66 12.55
N LYS A 67 -12.26 -0.19 12.18
CA LYS A 67 -13.41 -0.53 13.01
C LYS A 67 -12.98 -1.08 14.37
N TYR A 68 -12.01 -1.99 14.40
CA TYR A 68 -11.54 -2.60 15.64
C TYR A 68 -10.59 -1.69 16.41
N LEU A 69 -9.86 -0.79 15.76
CA LEU A 69 -9.05 0.23 16.43
C LEU A 69 -9.95 1.28 17.13
N ILE A 70 -10.99 1.76 16.45
CA ILE A 70 -11.91 2.80 16.95
C ILE A 70 -12.93 2.21 17.93
N SER A 71 -13.42 1.00 17.69
CA SER A 71 -14.42 0.33 18.53
C SER A 71 -14.13 -1.17 18.65
N PRO A 72 -13.20 -1.57 19.54
CA PRO A 72 -12.79 -2.97 19.73
C PRO A 72 -13.88 -3.87 20.33
N LYS A 73 -15.08 -3.34 20.61
CA LYS A 73 -16.20 -4.03 21.29
C LYS A 73 -15.78 -4.71 22.60
N GLU A 74 -14.73 -4.17 23.23
CA GLU A 74 -14.17 -4.63 24.49
C GLU A 74 -14.31 -3.49 25.49
N ASN A 75 -14.97 -3.77 26.62
CA ASN A 75 -15.30 -2.76 27.62
C ASN A 75 -14.28 -2.72 28.77
N ASN A 76 -13.41 -3.73 28.88
CA ASN A 76 -12.36 -3.72 29.90
C ASN A 76 -11.18 -2.83 29.46
N PRO A 77 -10.93 -1.68 30.12
CA PRO A 77 -9.87 -0.75 29.71
C PRO A 77 -8.47 -1.38 29.76
N GLY A 78 -8.21 -2.32 30.68
CA GLY A 78 -6.92 -3.01 30.81
C GLY A 78 -6.69 -4.15 29.82
N HIS A 79 -7.63 -4.41 28.90
CA HIS A 79 -7.49 -5.51 27.93
C HIS A 79 -6.57 -5.13 26.77
N ILE A 80 -5.79 -6.08 26.24
CA ILE A 80 -4.84 -5.86 25.14
C ILE A 80 -5.46 -5.22 23.88
N LYS A 81 -6.77 -5.40 23.65
CA LYS A 81 -7.51 -4.78 22.54
C LYS A 81 -7.73 -3.26 22.71
N ASN A 82 -7.57 -2.75 23.93
CA ASN A 82 -7.70 -1.33 24.27
C ASN A 82 -6.34 -0.65 24.44
N ILE A 83 -5.21 -1.34 24.23
CA ILE A 83 -3.86 -0.80 24.44
C ILE A 83 -3.55 0.46 23.62
N VAL A 84 -4.21 0.64 22.47
CA VAL A 84 -4.01 1.80 21.57
C VAL A 84 -5.04 2.92 21.84
N LYS A 85 -6.10 2.61 22.59
CA LYS A 85 -7.05 3.61 23.07
C LYS A 85 -6.49 4.20 24.35
N ASN A 86 -5.86 5.36 24.23
CA ASN A 86 -5.32 6.10 25.36
C ASN A 86 -6.32 6.22 26.53
N GLU A 87 -6.05 5.53 27.63
CA GLU A 87 -5.73 6.25 28.86
C GLU A 87 -4.31 6.81 28.62
N GLY A 88 -4.13 8.13 28.69
CA GLY A 88 -3.00 8.87 28.10
C GLY A 88 -1.59 8.30 28.33
N PHE A 89 -0.70 8.62 27.39
CA PHE A 89 0.72 8.82 27.73
C PHE A 89 0.84 9.86 28.85
#